data_AF-A0A7X8C8Y6-F1
#
_entry.id   AF-A0A7X8C8Y6-F1
#
_cell.length_a   1.000
_cell.length_b   1.000
_cell.length_c   1.000
_cell.angle_alpha   90.00
_cell.angle_beta   90.00
_cell.angle_gamma   90.00
#
_symmetry.space_group_name_H-M   'P 1'
#
loop_
_entity.id
_entity.type
_entity.pdbx_description
1 polymer ?
#
loop_
_entity_poly.entity_id
_entity_poly.type
_entity_poly.pdbx_seq_one_letter_code
_entity_poly.pdbx_strand_id
1 'polypeptide(L)' 'FLSGGGALLRGLDKRLTDKINIPFHIADDPLHAVARGTGIALKNVDKFSFLLR' A
#
# COMPACT_ATOMS: atom_id res chain seq x y z
N PHE A 1 -5.86 -0.99 4.42
CA PHE A 1 -4.47 -0.56 4.67
C PHE A 1 -4.18 0.70 3.87
N LEU A 2 -3.47 1.66 4.46
CA LEU A 2 -3.01 2.89 3.84
C LEU A 2 -1.50 2.79 3.57
N SER A 3 -1.09 3.25 2.40
CA SER A 3 0.31 3.22 1.95
C SER A 3 0.65 4.50 1.19
N GLY A 4 1.93 4.71 0.88
CA GLY A 4 2.48 5.94 0.30
C GLY A 4 2.65 7.07 1.31
N GLY A 5 3.22 8.18 0.86
CA GLY A 5 3.46 9.35 1.72
C GLY A 5 2.20 9.99 2.29
N GLY A 6 1.09 9.93 1.55
CA GLY A 6 -0.21 10.43 2.02
C GLY A 6 -0.72 9.72 3.27
N ALA A 7 -0.34 8.45 3.48
CA ALA A 7 -0.72 7.69 4.67
C ALA A 7 -0.15 8.27 5.98
N LEU A 8 0.90 9.09 5.89
CA LEU A 8 1.56 9.72 7.05
C LEU A 8 0.90 11.04 7.48
N LEU A 9 -0.12 11.50 6.76
CA LEU A 9 -0.92 12.64 7.21
C LEU A 9 -1.56 12.30 8.56
N ARG A 10 -1.26 13.12 9.57
CA ARG A 10 -1.69 12.90 10.95
C ARG A 10 -3.20 12.71 11.02
N GLY A 11 -3.63 11.54 11.50
CA GLY A 11 -5.03 11.21 11.73
C GLY A 11 -5.85 10.93 10.48
N LEU A 12 -5.22 10.74 9.31
CA LEU A 12 -5.91 10.37 8.08
C LEU A 12 -6.63 9.02 8.20
N ASP A 13 -5.95 8.03 8.78
CA ASP A 13 -6.48 6.71 9.12
C ASP A 13 -7.75 6.80 9.99
N LYS A 14 -7.69 7.61 11.06
CA LYS A 14 -8.83 7.86 11.94
C LYS A 14 -9.97 8.55 11.20
N ARG A 15 -9.69 9.62 10.45
CA ARG A 15 -10.70 10.35 9.67
C ARG A 15 -11.43 9.45 8.67
N LEU A 16 -10.69 8.57 7.99
CA LEU A 16 -11.28 7.61 7.05
C LEU A 16 -12.10 6.55 7.77
N THR A 17 -11.61 6.07 8.92
CA THR A 17 -12.33 5.13 9.78
C THR A 17 -13.67 5.72 10.24
N ASP A 18 -13.66 6.95 10.75
CA ASP A 18 -14.87 7.64 11.23
C ASP A 18 -15.88 7.87 10.10
N LYS A 19 -15.40 8.18 8.87
CA LYS A 19 -16.26 8.47 7.72
C LYS A 19 -16.88 7.22 7.07
N ILE A 20 -16.10 6.15 6.96
CA ILE A 20 -16.47 4.94 6.21
C ILE A 20 -16.98 3.83 7.15
N ASN A 21 -16.76 3.97 8.46
CA ASN A 21 -17.10 3.00 9.49
C ASN A 21 -16.42 1.62 9.28
N ILE A 22 -15.19 1.64 8.77
CA ILE A 22 -14.34 0.46 8.54
C ILE A 22 -12.94 0.81 9.04
N PRO A 23 -12.21 -0.09 9.73
CA PRO A 23 -10.87 0.20 10.22
C PRO A 23 -9.85 0.41 9.09
N PHE A 24 -9.11 1.51 9.16
CA PHE A 24 -7.94 1.76 8.33
C PHE A 24 -6.66 1.60 9.15
N HIS A 25 -5.68 0.86 8.60
CA HIS A 25 -4.36 0.64 9.20
C HIS A 25 -3.28 1.21 8.30
N ILE A 26 -2.31 1.93 8.86
CA ILE A 26 -1.12 2.37 8.13
C ILE A 26 -0.19 1.15 7.96
N ALA A 27 0.36 0.95 6.76
CA ALA A 27 1.34 -0.10 6.52
C ALA A 27 2.65 0.18 7.28
N ASP A 28 3.39 -0.85 7.69
CA ASP A 28 4.60 -0.72 8.51
C ASP A 28 5.69 0.17 7.88
N ASP A 29 5.85 0.10 6.55
CA ASP A 29 6.69 1.02 5.79
C ASP A 29 5.93 1.45 4.53
N PRO A 30 5.11 2.52 4.63
CA PRO A 30 4.20 2.94 3.57
C PRO A 30 4.95 3.64 2.44
N LEU A 31 6.12 4.23 2.69
CA LEU A 31 6.88 4.98 1.67
C LEU A 31 7.50 4.04 0.63
N HIS A 32 8.04 2.91 1.07
CA HIS A 32 8.71 1.97 0.16
C HIS A 32 7.82 0.80 -0.29
N ALA A 33 6.56 0.75 0.15
CA ALA A 33 5.66 -0.37 -0.14
C ALA A 33 5.52 -0.64 -1.65
N VAL A 34 5.43 0.41 -2.47
CA VAL A 34 5.32 0.28 -3.93
C VAL A 34 6.61 -0.29 -4.51
N ALA A 35 7.77 0.32 -4.22
CA ALA A 35 9.06 -0.13 -4.75
C ALA A 35 9.38 -1.59 -4.33
N ARG A 36 9.11 -1.94 -3.06
CA ARG A 36 9.24 -3.33 -2.59
C ARG A 36 8.29 -4.28 -3.31
N GLY A 37 7.03 -3.90 -3.45
CA GLY A 37 6.02 -4.69 -4.15
C GLY A 37 6.41 -4.95 -5.60
N THR A 38 6.90 -3.92 -6.30
CA THR A 38 7.47 -4.05 -7.65
C THR A 38 8.66 -5.01 -7.67
N GLY A 39 9.60 -4.89 -6.74
CA GLY A 39 10.74 -5.81 -6.64
C GLY A 39 10.32 -7.26 -6.38
N ILE A 40 9.27 -7.49 -5.59
CA ILE A 40 8.69 -8.82 -5.35
C ILE A 40 8.02 -9.35 -6.63
N ALA A 41 7.25 -8.52 -7.32
CA ALA A 41 6.56 -8.90 -8.56
C ALA A 41 7.55 -9.29 -9.67
N LEU A 42 8.63 -8.51 -9.84
CA LEU A 42 9.71 -8.81 -10.79
C LEU A 42 10.49 -10.09 -10.46
N LYS A 43 10.48 -10.55 -9.20
CA LYS A 43 11.04 -11.85 -8.82
C LYS A 43 10.08 -13.02 -9.02
N ASN A 44 8.80 -12.73 -9.30
CA ASN A 44 7.72 -13.72 -9.46
C ASN A 44 7.06 -13.58 -10.84
N VAL A 45 7.87 -13.35 -11.89
CA VAL A 45 7.38 -13.07 -13.25
C VAL A 45 6.44 -14.14 -13.80
N ASP A 46 6.60 -15.40 -13.40
CA ASP A 46 5.70 -16.49 -13.82
C ASP A 46 4.26 -16.28 -13.31
N LYS A 47 4.13 -15.71 -12.10
CA LYS A 47 2.82 -15.37 -11.51
C LYS A 47 2.25 -14.06 -12.05
N PHE A 48 3.11 -13.19 -12.57
CA PHE A 48 2.77 -11.85 -13.03
C PHE A 48 3.17 -11.65 -14.50
N SER A 49 2.90 -12.65 -15.35
CA SER A 49 3.32 -12.65 -16.76
C SER A 49 2.78 -11.47 -17.57
N PHE A 50 1.68 -10.86 -17.13
CA PHE A 50 1.13 -9.63 -17.72
C PHE A 50 2.04 -8.40 -17.60
N LEU A 51 3.04 -8.41 -16.69
CA LEU A 51 4.00 -7.32 -16.51
C LEU A 51 5.11 -7.32 -17.58
N LEU A 52 5.27 -8.41 -18.33
CA LEU A 52 6.33 -8.60 -19.33
C LEU A 52 5.83 -8.53 -20.78
N ARG A 53 4.60 -8.03 -20.98
CA ARG A 53 4.01 -7.82 -22.30
C ARG A 53 4.43 -6.50 -22.92
#